data_AF-A0A9P7JBH1-F1
#
_entry.id   AF-A0A9P7JBH1-F1
#
_cell.length_a   1.000
_cell.length_b   1.000
_cell.length_c   1.000
_cell.angle_alpha   90.00
_cell.angle_beta   90.00
_cell.angle_gamma   90.00
#
_symmetry.space_group_name_H-M   'P 1'
#
loop_
_entity.id
_entity.type
_entity.pdbx_description
1 polymer ?
#
loop_
_entity_poly.entity_id
_entity_poly.type
_entity_poly.pdbx_seq_one_letter_code
_entity_poly.pdbx_strand_id
1 'polypeptide(L)'
;LGKIPLVIGMPVMISQNFNVNVGIVNGCTGKLKSICFSVDANGDHHATSCVIDTPSTSGKPLPHLEAHQSVVLPDTVDMSF
;
A
#
# COMPACT_ATOMS: atom_id res chain seq x y z
N LEU A 1 -8.54 18.75 -4.46
CA LEU A 1 -7.46 17.78 -4.79
C LEU A 1 -8.14 16.53 -5.33
N GLY A 2 -7.84 16.08 -6.55
CA GLY A 2 -8.52 14.93 -7.16
C GLY A 2 -8.15 13.63 -6.45
N LYS A 3 -9.12 12.70 -6.31
CA LYS A 3 -8.86 11.32 -5.87
C LYS A 3 -8.38 10.52 -7.08
N ILE A 4 -7.24 9.84 -6.98
CA ILE A 4 -6.79 8.90 -8.03
C ILE A 4 -7.44 7.55 -7.76
N PRO A 5 -8.19 6.97 -8.71
CA PRO A 5 -8.76 5.64 -8.54
C PRO A 5 -7.64 4.60 -8.45
N LEU A 6 -7.72 3.73 -7.44
CA LEU A 6 -6.82 2.58 -7.28
C LEU A 6 -7.45 1.35 -7.92
N VAL A 7 -6.73 0.74 -8.87
CA VAL A 7 -7.21 -0.44 -9.61
C VAL A 7 -6.16 -1.55 -9.51
N ILE A 8 -6.60 -2.79 -9.33
CA ILE A 8 -5.69 -3.94 -9.30
C ILE A 8 -4.89 -4.02 -10.60
N GLY A 9 -3.57 -4.20 -10.49
CA GLY A 9 -2.63 -4.18 -11.60
C GLY A 9 -2.09 -2.79 -11.95
N MET A 10 -2.64 -1.72 -11.37
CA MET A 10 -2.18 -0.35 -11.61
C MET A 10 -0.72 -0.16 -11.15
N PRO A 11 0.14 0.46 -11.98
CA PRO A 11 1.45 0.90 -11.55
C PRO A 11 1.32 1.97 -10.47
N VAL A 12 2.04 1.78 -9.37
CA VAL A 12 2.05 2.69 -8.23
C VAL A 12 3.48 2.96 -7.79
N MET A 13 3.67 4.08 -7.11
CA MET A 13 4.95 4.48 -6.53
C MET A 13 4.75 4.73 -5.03
N ILE A 14 5.62 4.14 -4.22
CA ILE A 14 5.70 4.40 -2.79
C ILE A 14 6.49 5.69 -2.60
N SER A 15 5.87 6.70 -1.98
CA SER A 15 6.43 8.04 -1.82
C SER A 15 7.11 8.28 -0.47
N GLN A 16 7.16 7.27 0.40
CA GLN A 16 7.73 7.38 1.73
C GLN A 16 8.65 6.21 2.05
N ASN A 17 9.69 6.48 2.83
CA ASN A 17 10.54 5.45 3.41
C ASN A 17 9.82 4.85 4.61
N PHE A 18 9.46 3.57 4.57
CA PHE A 18 8.90 2.91 5.76
C PHE A 18 9.59 1.58 6.12
N ASN A 19 10.38 0.99 5.22
CA ASN A 19 11.25 -0.13 5.57
C ASN A 19 12.51 -0.15 4.68
N VAL A 20 13.44 0.74 5.02
CA VAL A 20 14.70 0.93 4.27
C VAL A 20 15.55 -0.33 4.25
N ASN A 21 15.55 -1.10 5.34
CA ASN A 21 16.35 -2.33 5.47
C ASN A 21 15.97 -3.41 4.45
N VAL A 22 14.72 -3.39 3.97
CA VAL A 22 14.24 -4.35 2.96
C VAL A 22 14.01 -3.70 1.59
N GLY A 23 14.54 -2.49 1.38
CA GLY A 23 14.46 -1.79 0.10
C GLY A 23 13.15 -1.08 -0.18
N ILE A 24 12.29 -0.86 0.83
CA ILE A 24 11.09 -0.03 0.68
C ILE A 24 11.44 1.42 1.00
N VAL A 25 11.79 2.14 -0.06
CA VAL A 25 12.21 3.54 -0.04
C VAL A 25 11.33 4.40 -0.93
N ASN A 26 11.39 5.71 -0.76
CA ASN A 26 10.74 6.68 -1.64
C ASN A 26 11.21 6.48 -3.10
N GLY A 27 10.26 6.46 -4.03
CA GLY A 27 10.50 6.22 -5.45
C GLY A 27 10.45 4.74 -5.83
N CYS A 28 10.26 3.85 -4.85
CA CYS A 28 10.07 2.43 -5.12
C CYS A 28 8.75 2.21 -5.88
N THR A 29 8.80 1.44 -6.96
CA THR A 29 7.65 1.25 -7.86
C THR A 29 7.18 -0.20 -7.83
N GLY A 30 5.89 -0.38 -8.09
CA GLY A 30 5.29 -1.70 -8.07
C GLY A 30 3.91 -1.74 -8.71
N LYS A 31 3.25 -2.88 -8.57
CA LYS A 31 1.88 -3.08 -9.05
C LYS A 31 0.95 -3.34 -7.88
N LEU A 32 -0.21 -2.69 -7.91
CA LEU A 32 -1.25 -2.90 -6.90
C LEU A 32 -1.83 -4.32 -7.01
N LYS A 33 -1.83 -5.08 -5.91
CA LYS A 33 -2.28 -6.49 -5.87
C LYS A 33 -3.59 -6.67 -5.12
N SER A 34 -3.76 -5.96 -4.01
CA SER A 34 -5.02 -5.95 -3.26
C SER A 34 -5.25 -4.59 -2.61
N ILE A 35 -6.51 -4.30 -2.32
CA ILE A 35 -6.95 -3.10 -1.60
C ILE A 35 -7.88 -3.57 -0.48
N CYS A 36 -7.58 -3.16 0.75
CA CYS A 36 -8.54 -3.16 1.84
C CYS A 36 -9.15 -1.76 1.92
N PHE A 37 -10.47 -1.67 2.06
CA PHE A 37 -11.16 -0.38 2.18
C PHE A 37 -12.35 -0.48 3.16
N SER A 38 -12.69 0.65 3.76
CA SER A 38 -13.98 0.86 4.41
C SER A 38 -14.89 1.67 3.50
N VAL A 39 -16.20 1.58 3.74
CA VAL A 39 -17.21 2.38 3.06
C VAL A 39 -17.81 3.34 4.07
N ASP A 40 -17.82 4.64 3.77
CA ASP A 40 -18.42 5.64 4.65
C ASP A 40 -19.95 5.77 4.46
N ALA A 41 -20.57 6.66 5.23
CA ALA A 41 -22.01 6.89 5.19
C ALA A 41 -22.53 7.44 3.84
N ASN A 42 -21.64 8.02 3.02
CA ASN A 42 -21.95 8.52 1.69
C ASN A 42 -21.75 7.45 0.61
N GLY A 43 -21.28 6.25 0.97
CA GLY A 43 -20.94 5.19 0.03
C GLY A 43 -19.55 5.33 -0.58
N ASP A 44 -18.72 6.25 -0.10
CA ASP A 44 -17.36 6.45 -0.60
C ASP A 44 -16.42 5.38 -0.03
N HIS A 45 -15.56 4.84 -0.89
CA HIS A 45 -14.53 3.87 -0.49
C HIS A 45 -13.26 4.59 -0.01
N HIS A 46 -12.79 4.21 1.18
CA HIS A 46 -11.57 4.73 1.80
C HIS A 46 -10.56 3.59 1.97
N ALA A 47 -9.44 3.66 1.26
CA ALA A 47 -8.40 2.65 1.34
C ALA A 47 -7.77 2.65 2.75
N THR A 48 -7.81 1.49 3.42
CA THR A 48 -7.25 1.27 4.76
C THR A 48 -5.94 0.49 4.74
N SER A 49 -5.67 -0.25 3.66
CA SER A 49 -4.36 -0.82 3.35
C SER A 49 -4.33 -1.28 1.90
N CYS A 50 -3.13 -1.49 1.37
CA CYS A 50 -2.97 -2.20 0.11
C CYS A 50 -1.73 -3.07 0.10
N VAL A 51 -1.76 -4.09 -0.76
CA VAL A 51 -0.58 -4.91 -1.09
C VAL A 51 -0.03 -4.45 -2.43
N ILE A 52 1.27 -4.17 -2.47
CA ILE A 52 2.01 -3.79 -3.67
C ILE A 52 3.07 -4.85 -3.94
N ASP A 53 3.05 -5.41 -5.16
CA ASP A 53 4.15 -6.23 -5.68
C ASP A 53 5.28 -5.31 -6.13
N THR A 54 6.39 -5.37 -5.41
CA THR A 54 7.48 -4.40 -5.44
C THR A 54 8.82 -5.12 -5.70
N PRO A 55 9.17 -5.39 -6.98
CA PRO A 55 10.28 -6.29 -7.33
C PRO A 55 11.66 -5.88 -6.78
N SER A 56 11.85 -4.59 -6.49
CA SER A 56 13.10 -4.05 -5.94
C SER A 56 13.31 -4.31 -4.44
N THR A 57 12.31 -4.85 -3.75
CA THR A 57 12.42 -5.14 -2.31
C THR A 57 13.20 -6.43 -2.06
N SER A 58 14.02 -6.41 -1.01
CA SER A 58 14.86 -7.53 -0.59
C SER A 58 14.59 -7.84 0.88
N GLY A 59 13.85 -8.90 1.15
CA GLY A 59 13.49 -9.24 2.53
C GLY A 59 12.73 -10.56 2.60
N LYS A 60 12.65 -11.13 3.81
CA LYS A 60 11.74 -12.24 4.05
C LYS A 60 10.30 -11.72 3.94
N PRO A 61 9.41 -12.43 3.23
CA PRO A 61 8.02 -12.02 3.12
C PRO A 61 7.36 -12.01 4.50
N LEU A 62 6.40 -11.12 4.69
CA LEU A 62 5.49 -11.21 5.82
C LEU A 62 4.68 -12.53 5.72
N PRO A 63 4.22 -13.09 6.85
CA PRO A 63 3.35 -14.26 6.82
C PRO A 63 2.18 -14.04 5.86
N HIS A 64 1.88 -15.05 5.03
CA HIS A 64 0.81 -15.04 4.03
C HIS A 64 1.01 -14.09 2.85
N LEU A 65 2.16 -13.45 2.71
CA LEU A 65 2.54 -12.69 1.50
C LEU A 65 3.59 -13.43 0.68
N GLU A 66 3.59 -13.15 -0.62
CA GLU A 66 4.65 -13.65 -1.51
C GLU A 66 5.93 -12.82 -1.35
N ALA A 67 7.04 -13.35 -1.86
CA ALA A 67 8.26 -12.58 -2.00
C ALA A 67 7.97 -11.27 -2.77
N HIS A 68 8.65 -10.20 -2.38
CA HIS A 68 8.53 -8.87 -2.98
C HIS A 68 7.18 -8.14 -2.76
N GLN A 69 6.24 -8.75 -2.04
CA GLN A 69 5.01 -8.06 -1.66
C GLN A 69 5.21 -7.23 -0.40
N SER A 70 4.67 -6.01 -0.44
CA SER A 70 4.73 -5.03 0.63
C SER A 70 3.33 -4.55 1.00
N VAL A 71 3.07 -4.39 2.30
CA VAL A 71 1.82 -3.79 2.79
C VAL A 71 2.06 -2.32 3.02
N VAL A 72 1.20 -1.48 2.45
CA VAL A 72 1.16 -0.04 2.72
C VAL A 72 -0.06 0.25 3.59
N LEU A 73 0.17 1.02 4.65
CA LEU A 73 -0.85 1.48 5.59
C LEU A 73 -1.03 3.00 5.48
N PRO A 74 -2.20 3.54 5.86
CA PRO A 74 -2.43 4.97 6.00
C PRO A 74 -1.39 5.59 6.95
N ASP A 75 -0.86 6.74 6.55
CA ASP A 75 0.10 7.51 7.34
C ASP A 75 -0.56 8.16 8.58
N THR A 76 -1.89 8.35 8.52
CA THR A 76 -2.68 8.92 9.62
C THR A 76 -3.73 7.93 10.09
N VAL A 77 -3.81 7.75 11.41
CA VAL A 77 -4.85 6.98 12.07
C VAL A 77 -5.61 7.92 12.99
N ASP A 78 -6.91 8.09 12.74
CA ASP A 78 -7.78 8.82 13.67
C ASP A 78 -8.12 7.91 14.85
N MET A 79 -7.72 8.31 16.06
CA MET A 79 -8.09 7.64 17.30
C MET A 79 -9.36 8.27 17.88
N SER A 80 -10.48 7.55 17.84
CA SER A 80 -11.71 7.91 18.56
C SER A 80 -11.82 7.11 19.85
N PHE A 81 -11.93 7.81 21.00
CA PHE A 81 -12.15 7.22 22.33
C PHE A 81 -13.64 7.20 22.69
#